data_AF-A0A4Q6CKD4-F1
#
_entry.id   AF-A0A4Q6CKD4-F1
#
_cell.length_a   1.000
_cell.length_b   1.000
_cell.length_c   1.000
_cell.angle_alpha   90.00
_cell.angle_beta   90.00
_cell.angle_gamma   90.00
#
_symmetry.space_group_name_H-M   'P 1'
#
loop_
_entity.id
_entity.type
_entity.pdbx_description
1 polymer ?
#
loop_
_entity_poly.entity_id
_entity_poly.type
_entity_poly.pdbx_seq_one_letter_code
_entity_poly.pdbx_strand_id
1 'polypeptide(L)'
;MFRFLPLAVVLALAVCTGANSHAQSSNTTSSNGSLSGPLIFDVRRSMPLEPNEPVYKDFYINAGPEAGFKKGVYIAVVRPIPIHDPIQNKQQGTLNVPVGHLQVIHVDRGITVARMQDELSDEERPTLEFEGVMVGDKIDLGSMTTTAPKRPAPAKKSGFFGAVAPTETQETAKLEVKLEALDSASVAPAAAPEAQPNAPAQNKPEQKPETHEDGPLPTQPAAQTLPVLPTSAET
;
A
#
# COMPACT_ATOMS: atom_id res chain seq x y z
N MET A 1 -11.09 20.90 -69.28
CA MET A 1 -11.74 19.84 -68.50
C MET A 1 -11.29 20.02 -67.04
N PHE A 2 -11.81 20.96 -66.23
CA PHE A 2 -13.13 21.02 -65.58
C PHE A 2 -13.61 19.70 -64.97
N ARG A 3 -13.46 19.54 -63.65
CA ARG A 3 -14.59 19.72 -62.72
C ARG A 3 -14.14 19.82 -61.24
N PHE A 4 -14.33 21.02 -60.70
CA PHE A 4 -14.53 21.32 -59.28
C PHE A 4 -15.65 20.43 -58.71
N LEU A 5 -15.45 19.83 -57.54
CA LEU A 5 -16.54 19.32 -56.71
C LEU A 5 -16.78 20.27 -55.52
N PRO A 6 -18.05 20.57 -55.18
CA PRO A 6 -18.39 21.60 -54.22
C PRO A 6 -18.34 21.10 -52.77
N LEU A 7 -17.84 22.02 -51.97
CA LEU A 7 -18.14 22.30 -50.57
C LEU A 7 -19.64 22.05 -50.26
N ALA A 8 -19.95 20.93 -49.60
CA ALA A 8 -21.25 20.69 -48.98
C ALA A 8 -21.09 20.76 -47.46
N VAL A 9 -21.28 21.97 -46.97
CA VAL A 9 -21.57 22.30 -45.57
C VAL A 9 -22.88 21.60 -45.21
N VAL A 10 -22.83 20.56 -44.38
CA VAL A 10 -24.01 20.06 -43.67
C VAL A 10 -23.88 20.48 -42.22
N LEU A 11 -24.42 21.67 -41.99
CA LEU A 11 -24.72 22.26 -40.69
C LEU A 11 -25.86 21.47 -40.06
N ALA A 12 -25.55 20.46 -39.25
CA ALA A 12 -26.52 19.83 -38.37
C ALA A 12 -26.52 20.57 -37.02
N LEU A 13 -27.40 21.58 -36.93
CA LEU A 13 -27.82 22.16 -35.66
C LEU A 13 -28.61 21.09 -34.90
N ALA A 14 -27.98 20.45 -33.91
CA ALA A 14 -28.68 19.72 -32.85
C ALA A 14 -28.59 20.55 -31.57
N VAL A 15 -29.53 21.48 -31.43
CA VAL A 15 -29.87 22.10 -30.14
C VAL A 15 -30.64 21.06 -29.34
N CYS A 16 -29.95 20.40 -28.42
CA CYS A 16 -30.60 19.76 -27.28
C CYS A 16 -30.13 20.49 -26.02
N THR A 17 -30.94 21.46 -25.63
CA THR A 17 -31.13 21.91 -24.26
C THR A 17 -31.26 20.71 -23.32
N GLY A 18 -30.45 20.69 -22.27
CA GLY A 18 -30.47 19.62 -21.28
C GLY A 18 -29.48 19.86 -20.15
N ALA A 19 -29.68 20.95 -19.41
CA ALA A 19 -29.07 21.12 -18.10
C ALA A 19 -29.56 19.98 -17.18
N ASN A 20 -28.71 18.99 -16.94
CA ASN A 20 -28.90 18.08 -15.81
C ASN A 20 -27.55 17.50 -15.37
N SER A 21 -26.66 18.37 -14.87
CA SER A 21 -25.60 17.94 -13.98
C SER A 21 -26.24 17.64 -12.61
N HIS A 22 -27.02 16.56 -12.58
CA HIS A 22 -27.30 15.85 -11.36
C HIS A 22 -25.96 15.30 -10.91
N ALA A 23 -25.32 15.98 -9.96
CA ALA A 23 -24.24 15.42 -9.18
C ALA A 23 -24.81 14.17 -8.52
N GLN A 24 -24.66 13.03 -9.18
CA GLN A 24 -24.82 11.72 -8.57
C GLN A 24 -23.65 11.57 -7.59
N SER A 25 -23.81 12.23 -6.45
CA SER A 25 -23.21 11.83 -5.18
C SER A 25 -23.89 10.53 -4.75
N SER A 26 -23.63 9.47 -5.51
CA SER A 26 -23.87 8.11 -5.09
C SER A 26 -22.50 7.56 -4.75
N ASN A 27 -22.20 7.55 -3.44
CA ASN A 27 -21.73 6.33 -2.82
C ASN A 27 -22.11 6.41 -1.34
N THR A 28 -23.24 5.77 -1.08
CA THR A 28 -23.58 5.01 0.13
C THR A 28 -22.37 4.66 0.99
N THR A 29 -22.07 5.54 1.95
CA THR A 29 -21.40 5.16 3.20
C THR A 29 -22.48 4.68 4.16
N SER A 30 -22.94 3.45 3.96
CA SER A 30 -23.56 2.65 5.03
C SER A 30 -22.40 1.98 5.76
N SER A 31 -21.79 2.61 6.78
CA SER A 31 -22.20 2.54 8.19
C SER A 31 -22.71 1.16 8.61
N ASN A 32 -21.77 0.23 8.83
CA ASN A 32 -21.66 -0.68 9.99
C ASN A 32 -21.01 -2.02 9.59
N GLY A 33 -19.76 -2.22 10.00
CA GLY A 33 -19.30 -3.55 10.42
C GLY A 33 -18.41 -4.36 9.47
N SER A 34 -18.13 -3.95 8.23
CA SER A 34 -17.00 -4.54 7.51
C SER A 34 -15.80 -3.60 7.53
N LEU A 35 -14.85 -3.89 8.43
CA LEU A 35 -13.48 -3.40 8.35
C LEU A 35 -12.75 -3.92 7.09
N SER A 36 -13.42 -4.68 6.20
CA SER A 36 -12.83 -5.28 4.99
C SER A 36 -12.83 -4.31 3.79
N GLY A 37 -12.22 -3.14 3.98
CA GLY A 37 -11.71 -2.41 2.82
C GLY A 37 -10.55 -3.19 2.19
N PRO A 38 -10.20 -2.89 0.92
CA PRO A 38 -8.98 -3.44 0.32
C PRO A 38 -7.76 -3.04 1.15
N LEU A 39 -6.98 -4.03 1.55
CA LEU A 39 -5.80 -3.93 2.38
C LEU A 39 -4.65 -4.75 1.78
N ILE A 40 -3.43 -4.31 2.08
CA ILE A 40 -2.22 -5.02 1.69
C ILE A 40 -1.97 -6.14 2.70
N PHE A 41 -1.92 -7.39 2.24
CA PHE A 41 -1.78 -8.56 3.11
C PHE A 41 -0.43 -9.28 2.97
N ASP A 42 0.28 -9.11 1.85
CA ASP A 42 1.62 -9.67 1.64
C ASP A 42 2.49 -8.69 0.84
N VAL A 43 3.79 -8.72 1.11
CA VAL A 43 4.81 -7.92 0.43
C VAL A 43 5.96 -8.84 0.04
N ARG A 44 6.23 -8.91 -1.27
CA ARG A 44 7.31 -9.73 -1.82
C ARG A 44 8.36 -8.88 -2.48
N ARG A 45 9.62 -9.24 -2.28
CA ARG A 45 10.78 -8.59 -2.88
C ARG A 45 11.47 -9.58 -3.81
N SER A 46 11.81 -9.15 -5.02
CA SER A 46 12.68 -9.95 -5.89
C SER A 46 14.10 -9.95 -5.34
N MET A 47 14.73 -11.13 -5.32
CA MET A 47 16.14 -11.26 -4.98
C MET A 47 16.94 -11.14 -6.28
N PRO A 48 17.72 -10.06 -6.47
CA PRO A 48 18.49 -9.90 -7.69
C PRO A 48 19.58 -10.99 -7.75
N LEU A 49 19.72 -11.63 -8.91
CA LEU A 49 20.78 -12.61 -9.14
C LEU A 49 22.06 -11.94 -9.63
N GLU A 50 21.91 -10.83 -10.36
CA GLU A 50 23.01 -10.01 -10.85
C GLU A 50 23.11 -8.68 -10.08
N PRO A 51 24.33 -8.11 -9.89
CA PRO A 51 24.50 -6.85 -9.15
C PRO A 51 23.83 -5.65 -9.82
N ASN A 52 23.51 -5.72 -11.11
CA ASN A 52 22.89 -4.66 -11.89
C ASN A 52 21.39 -4.89 -12.15
N GLU A 53 20.81 -5.96 -11.59
CA GLU A 53 19.40 -6.27 -11.79
C GLU A 53 18.52 -5.36 -10.92
N PRO A 54 17.46 -4.74 -11.48
CA PRO A 54 16.55 -3.92 -10.70
C PRO A 54 15.77 -4.77 -9.69
N VAL A 55 15.76 -4.31 -8.44
CA VAL A 55 14.98 -4.95 -7.37
C VAL A 55 13.56 -4.43 -7.40
N TYR A 56 12.60 -5.34 -7.52
CA TYR A 56 11.18 -5.02 -7.49
C TYR A 56 10.56 -5.38 -6.14
N LYS A 57 9.60 -4.56 -5.71
CA LYS A 57 8.74 -4.81 -4.55
C LYS A 57 7.30 -4.90 -5.03
N ASP A 58 6.71 -6.07 -4.85
CA ASP A 58 5.35 -6.38 -5.25
C ASP A 58 4.47 -6.50 -3.99
N PHE A 59 3.29 -5.91 -4.06
CA PHE A 59 2.33 -5.80 -2.96
C PHE A 59 1.06 -6.55 -3.36
N TYR A 60 0.60 -7.44 -2.48
CA TYR A 60 -0.61 -8.23 -2.69
C TYR A 60 -1.76 -7.61 -1.90
N ILE A 61 -2.86 -7.36 -2.60
CA ILE A 61 -4.06 -6.69 -2.08
C ILE A 61 -5.22 -7.67 -2.13
N ASN A 62 -6.00 -7.74 -1.05
CA ASN A 62 -7.16 -8.65 -0.90
C ASN A 62 -8.41 -8.14 -1.64
N ALA A 63 -8.24 -7.67 -2.88
CA ALA A 63 -9.33 -7.20 -3.72
C ALA A 63 -9.00 -7.48 -5.18
N GLY A 64 -10.01 -7.83 -5.98
CA GLY A 64 -9.87 -8.13 -7.40
C GLY A 64 -10.69 -7.18 -8.29
N PRO A 65 -11.09 -7.63 -9.49
CA PRO A 65 -11.83 -6.81 -10.44
C PRO A 65 -13.22 -6.40 -9.91
N GLU A 66 -13.79 -7.14 -8.95
CA GLU A 66 -15.06 -6.82 -8.30
C GLU A 66 -15.04 -5.49 -7.53
N ALA A 67 -13.86 -5.07 -7.06
CA ALA A 67 -13.67 -3.78 -6.39
C ALA A 67 -13.24 -2.66 -7.36
N GLY A 68 -13.22 -2.94 -8.67
CA GLY A 68 -12.87 -1.95 -9.70
C GLY A 68 -11.39 -1.89 -10.07
N PHE A 69 -10.55 -2.80 -9.56
CA PHE A 69 -9.14 -2.85 -9.93
C PHE A 69 -8.96 -3.23 -11.41
N LYS A 70 -8.07 -2.48 -12.09
CA LYS A 70 -7.70 -2.71 -13.49
C LYS A 70 -6.20 -2.64 -13.63
N LYS A 71 -5.64 -3.44 -14.53
CA LYS A 71 -4.21 -3.41 -14.86
C LYS A 71 -3.82 -2.03 -15.39
N GLY A 72 -2.70 -1.50 -14.90
CA GLY A 72 -2.15 -0.20 -15.29
C GLY A 72 -2.72 1.00 -14.54
N VAL A 73 -3.68 0.81 -13.62
CA VAL A 73 -4.21 1.88 -12.76
C VAL A 73 -3.22 2.16 -11.63
N TYR A 74 -3.13 3.43 -11.26
CA TYR A 74 -2.40 3.93 -10.10
C TYR A 74 -3.37 4.12 -8.94
N ILE A 75 -2.96 3.65 -7.76
CA ILE A 75 -3.76 3.69 -6.54
C ILE A 75 -2.94 4.32 -5.41
N ALA A 76 -3.55 5.19 -4.61
CA ALA A 76 -2.92 5.72 -3.42
C ALA A 76 -3.10 4.75 -2.24
N VAL A 77 -2.04 4.63 -1.45
CA VAL A 77 -2.00 3.83 -0.22
C VAL A 77 -2.05 4.77 0.98
N VAL A 78 -2.93 4.44 1.93
CA VAL A 78 -3.10 5.21 3.17
C VAL A 78 -2.87 4.33 4.39
N ARG A 79 -2.12 4.84 5.36
CA ARG A 79 -1.86 4.19 6.63
C ARG A 79 -2.83 4.70 7.69
N PRO A 80 -3.63 3.81 8.31
CA PRO A 80 -4.44 4.17 9.47
C PRO A 80 -3.56 4.24 10.74
N ILE A 81 -3.41 5.43 11.30
CA ILE A 81 -2.69 5.65 12.57
C ILE A 81 -3.70 5.91 13.68
N PRO A 82 -3.81 5.04 14.70
CA PRO A 82 -4.69 5.29 15.82
C PRO A 82 -4.14 6.44 16.67
N ILE A 83 -4.97 7.45 16.92
CA ILE A 83 -4.62 8.55 17.82
C ILE A 83 -5.23 8.27 19.18
N HIS A 84 -4.38 8.22 20.21
CA HIS A 84 -4.76 7.98 21.60
C HIS A 84 -4.65 9.28 22.41
N ASP A 85 -5.67 9.57 23.22
CA ASP A 85 -5.61 10.61 24.23
C ASP A 85 -5.01 10.03 25.53
N PRO A 86 -3.83 10.51 25.98
CA PRO A 86 -3.20 10.01 27.20
C PRO A 86 -3.98 10.37 28.47
N ILE A 87 -4.81 11.42 28.46
CA ILE A 87 -5.56 11.87 29.65
C ILE A 87 -6.75 10.95 29.90
N GLN A 88 -7.48 10.60 28.83
CA GLN A 88 -8.68 9.76 28.92
C GLN A 88 -8.39 8.27 28.71
N ASN A 89 -7.16 7.91 28.34
CA ASN A 89 -6.76 6.56 27.93
C ASN A 89 -7.73 5.94 26.91
N LYS A 90 -8.22 6.78 25.99
CA LYS A 90 -9.22 6.40 24.99
C LYS A 90 -8.67 6.70 23.59
N GLN A 91 -8.99 5.82 22.64
CA GLN A 91 -8.71 6.09 21.24
C GLN A 91 -9.64 7.22 20.75
N GLN A 92 -9.05 8.35 20.38
CA GLN A 92 -9.77 9.52 19.90
C GLN A 92 -10.23 9.34 18.46
N GLY A 93 -9.44 8.63 17.64
CA GLY A 93 -9.76 8.38 16.25
C GLY A 93 -8.67 7.63 15.50
N THR A 94 -8.80 7.62 14.17
CA THR A 94 -7.79 7.09 13.24
C THR A 94 -7.47 8.17 12.22
N LEU A 95 -6.19 8.52 12.10
CA LEU A 95 -5.68 9.41 11.08
C LEU A 95 -5.23 8.58 9.88
N ASN A 96 -5.75 8.88 8.68
CA ASN A 96 -5.31 8.23 7.46
C ASN A 96 -4.19 9.06 6.83
N VAL A 97 -2.96 8.55 6.86
CA VAL A 97 -1.80 9.24 6.29
C VAL A 97 -1.44 8.63 4.94
N PRO A 98 -1.33 9.42 3.85
CA PRO A 98 -0.90 8.89 2.56
C PRO A 98 0.58 8.48 2.60
N VAL A 99 0.88 7.29 2.09
CA VAL A 99 2.22 6.69 2.11
C VAL A 99 2.88 6.76 0.73
N GLY A 100 2.14 6.42 -0.32
CA GLY A 100 2.66 6.40 -1.68
C GLY A 100 1.66 5.89 -2.70
N HIS A 101 2.16 5.68 -3.92
CA HIS A 101 1.37 5.24 -5.05
C HIS A 101 1.84 3.88 -5.57
N LEU A 102 0.90 2.97 -5.75
CA LEU A 102 1.15 1.66 -6.37
C LEU A 102 0.58 1.63 -7.79
N GLN A 103 1.29 0.98 -8.70
CA GLN A 103 0.80 0.66 -10.04
C GLN A 103 0.33 -0.80 -10.08
N VAL A 104 -0.91 -1.02 -10.50
CA VAL A 104 -1.46 -2.37 -10.63
C VAL A 104 -0.85 -3.09 -11.83
N ILE A 105 -0.15 -4.21 -11.59
CA ILE A 105 0.51 -5.01 -12.63
C ILE A 105 -0.30 -6.24 -13.06
N HIS A 106 -1.08 -6.80 -12.14
CA HIS A 106 -1.90 -7.98 -12.37
C HIS A 106 -3.14 -7.95 -11.48
N VAL A 107 -4.26 -8.44 -12.00
CA VAL A 107 -5.54 -8.49 -11.30
C VAL A 107 -6.15 -9.88 -11.54
N ASP A 108 -6.51 -10.55 -10.46
CA ASP A 108 -7.23 -11.82 -10.44
C ASP A 108 -8.44 -11.72 -9.50
N ARG A 109 -9.28 -12.75 -9.45
CA ARG A 109 -10.48 -12.79 -8.61
C ARG A 109 -10.10 -12.73 -7.13
N GLY A 110 -10.49 -11.66 -6.44
CA GLY A 110 -10.19 -11.45 -5.03
C GLY A 110 -8.75 -11.06 -4.70
N ILE A 111 -7.84 -10.99 -5.69
CA ILE A 111 -6.42 -10.66 -5.45
C ILE A 111 -5.90 -9.72 -6.53
N THR A 112 -5.22 -8.66 -6.12
CA THR A 112 -4.51 -7.75 -7.02
C THR A 112 -3.05 -7.69 -6.63
N VAL A 113 -2.17 -7.68 -7.63
CA VAL A 113 -0.73 -7.47 -7.45
C VAL A 113 -0.38 -6.10 -8.00
N ALA A 114 0.26 -5.29 -7.17
CA ALA A 114 0.70 -3.95 -7.51
C ALA A 114 2.18 -3.76 -7.17
N ARG A 115 2.84 -2.84 -7.89
CA ARG A 115 4.25 -2.50 -7.71
C ARG A 115 4.37 -1.05 -7.26
N MET A 116 5.32 -0.75 -6.37
CA MET A 116 5.58 0.63 -5.96
C MET A 116 6.03 1.47 -7.15
N GLN A 117 5.38 2.62 -7.35
CA GLN A 117 5.78 3.58 -8.39
C GLN A 117 6.46 4.82 -7.79
N ASP A 118 5.86 5.43 -6.78
CA ASP A 118 6.38 6.66 -6.17
C ASP A 118 6.09 6.69 -4.67
N GLU A 119 7.04 7.23 -3.92
CA GLU A 119 6.96 7.44 -2.47
C GLU A 119 6.65 8.91 -2.22
N LEU A 120 5.68 9.19 -1.34
CA LEU A 120 5.27 10.56 -1.09
C LEU A 120 6.32 11.29 -0.23
N SER A 121 6.61 12.55 -0.57
CA SER A 121 7.58 13.36 0.18
C SER A 121 7.08 13.77 1.56
N ASP A 122 7.98 13.85 2.53
CA ASP A 122 7.66 14.18 3.93
C ASP A 122 7.14 15.60 4.16
N GLU A 123 7.34 16.51 3.21
CA GLU A 123 6.90 17.90 3.31
C GLU A 123 5.38 18.04 3.39
N GLU A 124 4.63 17.08 2.82
CA GLU A 124 3.18 17.12 2.69
C GLU A 124 2.46 16.16 3.66
N ARG A 125 3.19 15.40 4.49
CA ARG A 125 2.62 14.37 5.38
C ARG A 125 3.17 14.44 6.81
N PRO A 126 2.41 13.98 7.83
CA PRO A 126 2.95 13.74 9.15
C PRO A 126 4.14 12.77 9.12
N THR A 127 5.12 12.96 10.00
CA THR A 127 6.27 12.07 10.12
C THR A 127 5.81 10.65 10.45
N LEU A 128 6.25 9.69 9.65
CA LEU A 128 6.00 8.25 9.85
C LEU A 128 7.26 7.58 10.37
N GLU A 129 7.10 6.57 11.22
CA GLU A 129 8.23 5.73 11.68
C GLU A 129 8.83 4.90 10.52
N PHE A 130 7.97 4.44 9.61
CA PHE A 130 8.36 3.68 8.42
C PHE A 130 7.81 4.38 7.18
N GLU A 131 8.69 4.88 6.31
CA GLU A 131 8.31 5.69 5.16
C GLU A 131 7.61 4.89 4.05
N GLY A 132 8.00 3.61 3.89
CA GLY A 132 7.49 2.73 2.85
C GLY A 132 6.14 2.07 3.17
N VAL A 133 5.51 1.53 2.13
CA VAL A 133 4.25 0.76 2.24
C VAL A 133 4.46 -0.57 2.99
N MET A 134 3.50 -0.90 3.86
CA MET A 134 3.54 -2.05 4.75
C MET A 134 2.29 -2.95 4.62
N VAL A 135 2.39 -4.15 5.20
CA VAL A 135 1.23 -5.02 5.43
C VAL A 135 0.28 -4.33 6.41
N GLY A 136 -1.02 -4.34 6.10
CA GLY A 136 -2.06 -3.66 6.89
C GLY A 136 -2.40 -2.25 6.44
N ASP A 137 -1.61 -1.66 5.51
CA ASP A 137 -1.98 -0.39 4.90
C ASP A 137 -3.23 -0.57 4.01
N LYS A 138 -4.08 0.47 3.97
CA LYS A 138 -5.35 0.47 3.24
C LYS A 138 -5.20 1.10 1.85
N ILE A 139 -6.00 0.65 0.90
CA ILE A 139 -6.08 1.25 -0.42
C ILE A 139 -7.21 2.27 -0.48
N ASP A 140 -6.93 3.46 -0.98
CA ASP A 140 -7.96 4.46 -1.27
C ASP A 140 -8.55 4.25 -2.66
N LEU A 141 -9.75 3.67 -2.74
CA LEU A 141 -10.47 3.43 -3.99
C LEU A 141 -10.87 4.73 -4.70
N GLY A 142 -11.02 5.84 -3.97
CA GLY A 142 -11.36 7.15 -4.56
C GLY A 142 -10.21 7.75 -5.37
N SER A 143 -8.97 7.34 -5.10
CA SER A 143 -7.74 7.86 -5.71
C SER A 143 -7.34 7.16 -7.02
N MET A 144 -8.14 6.20 -7.50
CA MET A 144 -7.80 5.40 -8.68
C MET A 144 -7.69 6.25 -9.94
N THR A 145 -6.49 6.31 -10.54
CA THR A 145 -6.23 7.10 -11.75
C THR A 145 -5.48 6.27 -12.79
N THR A 146 -5.83 6.45 -14.07
CA THR A 146 -5.14 5.78 -15.19
C THR A 146 -3.85 6.50 -15.60
N THR A 147 -3.70 7.74 -15.16
CA THR A 147 -2.55 8.59 -15.47
C THR A 147 -1.53 8.47 -14.33
N ALA A 148 -0.26 8.29 -14.68
CA ALA A 148 0.80 8.22 -13.68
C ALA A 148 0.84 9.50 -12.83
N PRO A 149 0.91 9.39 -11.49
CA PRO A 149 1.12 10.55 -10.64
C PRO A 149 2.45 11.20 -11.04
N LYS A 150 2.41 12.51 -11.26
CA LYS A 150 3.59 13.28 -11.67
C LYS A 150 4.51 13.39 -10.46
N ARG A 151 5.60 12.63 -10.47
CA ARG A 151 6.64 12.73 -9.45
C ARG A 151 7.04 14.21 -9.30
N PRO A 152 7.01 14.79 -8.09
CA PRO A 152 7.51 16.14 -7.90
C PRO A 152 8.95 16.19 -8.40
N ALA A 153 9.22 17.05 -9.37
CA ALA A 153 10.55 17.16 -9.94
C ALA A 153 11.50 17.49 -8.77
N PRO A 154 12.65 16.79 -8.64
CA PRO A 154 13.57 17.04 -7.55
C PRO A 154 13.89 18.54 -7.57
N ALA A 155 13.51 19.24 -6.50
CA ALA A 155 13.71 20.67 -6.40
C ALA A 155 15.19 20.91 -6.72
N LYS A 156 15.47 21.53 -7.87
CA LYS A 156 16.84 21.88 -8.24
C LYS A 156 17.31 22.76 -7.10
N LYS A 157 18.20 22.22 -6.26
CA LYS A 157 18.95 23.00 -5.27
C LYS A 157 19.73 24.03 -6.08
N SER A 158 19.10 25.16 -6.36
CA SER A 158 19.74 26.33 -6.95
C SER A 158 20.84 26.69 -5.96
N GLY A 159 22.08 26.51 -6.40
CA GLY A 159 23.25 26.68 -5.57
C GLY A 159 23.22 28.01 -4.83
N PHE A 160 22.93 27.94 -3.53
CA PHE A 160 23.40 28.91 -2.56
C PHE A 160 24.72 28.38 -1.97
N PHE A 161 25.65 27.98 -2.84
CA PHE A 161 27.05 28.05 -2.50
C PHE A 161 27.47 29.48 -2.82
N GLY A 162 27.28 30.35 -1.83
CA GLY A 162 27.99 31.62 -1.80
C GLY A 162 29.47 31.33 -1.97
N ALA A 163 30.08 31.99 -2.94
CA ALA A 163 31.52 32.00 -3.14
C ALA A 163 32.18 32.56 -1.88
N VAL A 164 32.58 31.69 -0.95
CA VAL A 164 33.60 32.01 0.04
C VAL A 164 34.93 31.70 -0.63
N ALA A 165 35.68 32.76 -0.91
CA ALA A 165 36.94 32.71 -1.62
C ALA A 165 37.94 31.73 -0.94
N PRO A 166 38.66 30.90 -1.71
CA PRO A 166 39.76 30.10 -1.19
C PRO A 166 41.00 31.00 -1.01
N THR A 167 41.35 31.28 0.25
CA THR A 167 42.68 31.80 0.60
C THR A 167 43.57 30.63 1.01
N GLU A 168 44.48 30.32 0.10
CA GLU A 168 45.82 29.71 0.22
C GLU A 168 46.32 29.07 1.53
N THR A 169 46.87 27.86 1.33
CA THR A 169 48.22 27.41 1.78
C THR A 169 48.45 27.05 3.24
N GLN A 170 48.62 25.74 3.48
CA GLN A 170 49.84 25.13 4.04
C GLN A 170 49.69 23.60 3.94
N GLU A 171 50.51 22.93 3.15
CA GLU A 171 51.86 22.44 3.48
C GLU A 171 51.82 21.00 4.03
N THR A 172 52.27 20.11 3.16
CA THR A 172 52.78 18.75 3.34
C THR A 172 52.89 18.18 4.76
N ALA A 173 52.11 17.14 5.04
CA ALA A 173 52.54 16.02 5.90
C ALA A 173 52.15 14.70 5.22
N LYS A 174 53.16 14.12 4.57
CA LYS A 174 53.17 12.83 3.92
C LYS A 174 53.09 11.75 5.00
N LEU A 175 51.90 11.20 5.28
CA LEU A 175 51.76 9.98 6.08
C LEU A 175 51.67 8.78 5.14
N GLU A 176 52.81 8.12 4.99
CA GLU A 176 53.01 6.84 4.35
C GLU A 176 52.42 5.75 5.26
N VAL A 177 51.18 5.33 4.99
CA VAL A 177 50.58 4.18 5.67
C VAL A 177 51.13 2.92 5.03
N LYS A 178 52.16 2.38 5.67
CA LYS A 178 52.76 1.07 5.45
C LYS A 178 51.68 -0.01 5.54
N LEU A 179 51.38 -0.62 4.40
CA LEU A 179 50.52 -1.78 4.27
C LEU A 179 51.32 -3.00 4.79
N GLU A 180 51.11 -3.36 6.05
CA GLU A 180 51.64 -4.61 6.60
C GLU A 180 50.71 -5.75 6.19
N ALA A 181 51.24 -6.60 5.31
CA ALA A 181 50.69 -7.89 4.97
C ALA A 181 50.63 -8.75 6.23
N LEU A 182 49.42 -9.03 6.73
CA LEU A 182 49.19 -10.10 7.67
C LEU A 182 48.84 -11.37 6.89
N ASP A 183 49.92 -12.11 6.68
CA ASP A 183 50.05 -13.55 6.73
C ASP A 183 48.80 -14.38 7.08
N SER A 184 48.45 -15.23 6.11
CA SER A 184 48.28 -16.68 6.24
C SER A 184 48.09 -17.23 7.67
N ALA A 185 46.84 -17.47 8.05
CA ALA A 185 46.50 -18.49 9.05
C ALA A 185 45.50 -19.47 8.44
N SER A 186 46.08 -20.51 7.86
CA SER A 186 45.45 -21.79 7.55
C SER A 186 44.70 -22.34 8.78
N VAL A 187 43.37 -22.28 8.75
CA VAL A 187 42.52 -23.10 9.62
C VAL A 187 41.99 -24.26 8.81
N ALA A 188 42.48 -25.44 9.15
CA ALA A 188 42.15 -26.73 8.56
C ALA A 188 40.65 -27.07 8.70
N PRO A 189 40.11 -27.93 7.82
CA PRO A 189 38.73 -28.40 7.85
C PRO A 189 38.56 -29.45 8.96
N ALA A 190 37.84 -29.09 10.03
CA ALA A 190 37.46 -30.03 11.07
C ALA A 190 36.01 -30.49 10.87
N ALA A 191 35.90 -31.77 10.54
CA ALA A 191 34.81 -32.69 10.84
C ALA A 191 33.41 -32.40 10.25
N ALA A 192 33.11 -33.20 9.22
CA ALA A 192 31.76 -33.62 8.89
C ALA A 192 31.05 -34.21 10.12
N PRO A 193 29.83 -33.78 10.46
CA PRO A 193 28.91 -34.62 11.21
C PRO A 193 28.35 -35.68 10.27
N GLU A 194 28.56 -36.92 10.68
CA GLU A 194 28.02 -38.14 10.09
C GLU A 194 26.53 -38.00 9.76
N ALA A 195 26.18 -38.43 8.55
CA ALA A 195 24.81 -38.70 8.17
C ALA A 195 24.24 -39.82 9.05
N GLN A 196 23.33 -39.48 9.95
CA GLN A 196 22.42 -40.46 10.55
C GLN A 196 21.25 -40.71 9.57
N PRO A 197 20.96 -41.97 9.21
CA PRO A 197 19.78 -42.32 8.46
C PRO A 197 18.57 -42.30 9.40
N ASN A 198 17.86 -41.17 9.46
CA ASN A 198 16.54 -41.14 10.07
C ASN A 198 15.54 -41.86 9.16
N ALA A 199 15.32 -43.13 9.49
CA ALA A 199 14.23 -43.94 9.01
C ALA A 199 12.86 -43.27 9.30
N PRO A 200 11.83 -43.55 8.48
CA PRO A 200 10.50 -42.97 8.64
C PRO A 200 9.78 -43.61 9.84
N ALA A 201 9.69 -42.89 10.95
CA ALA A 201 8.74 -43.22 12.01
C ALA A 201 7.33 -42.80 11.56
N GLN A 202 6.57 -43.81 11.11
CA GLN A 202 5.12 -43.76 10.95
C GLN A 202 4.47 -43.47 12.31
N ASN A 203 4.16 -42.21 12.59
CA ASN A 203 3.17 -41.87 13.62
C ASN A 203 1.87 -41.45 12.91
N LYS A 204 1.03 -42.47 12.70
CA LYS A 204 -0.40 -42.34 12.42
C LYS A 204 -1.08 -41.91 13.72
N PRO A 205 -1.58 -40.67 13.87
CA PRO A 205 -2.56 -40.41 14.91
C PRO A 205 -3.85 -41.11 14.49
N GLU A 206 -4.15 -42.21 15.18
CA GLU A 206 -5.46 -42.83 15.20
C GLU A 206 -6.44 -41.80 15.79
N GLN A 207 -7.06 -41.01 14.91
CA GLN A 207 -8.18 -40.15 15.29
C GLN A 207 -9.34 -41.07 15.67
N LYS A 208 -9.50 -41.23 16.99
CA LYS A 208 -10.71 -41.72 17.63
C LYS A 208 -11.88 -40.87 17.13
N PRO A 209 -12.99 -41.46 16.65
CA PRO A 209 -14.19 -40.69 16.36
C PRO A 209 -14.73 -40.14 17.69
N GLU A 210 -14.57 -38.83 17.90
CA GLU A 210 -15.33 -38.14 18.93
C GLU A 210 -16.77 -38.06 18.45
N THR A 211 -17.60 -38.88 19.07
CA THR A 211 -19.05 -38.76 19.11
C THR A 211 -19.37 -37.34 19.56
N HIS A 212 -19.81 -36.49 18.62
CA HIS A 212 -20.33 -35.16 18.92
C HIS A 212 -21.67 -35.37 19.63
N GLU A 213 -21.66 -35.26 20.95
CA GLU A 213 -22.90 -35.21 21.72
C GLU A 213 -23.63 -33.91 21.39
N ASP A 214 -24.87 -34.08 20.94
CA ASP A 214 -25.87 -33.05 20.68
C ASP A 214 -26.09 -32.23 21.98
N GLY A 215 -25.33 -31.15 22.13
CA GLY A 215 -25.51 -30.18 23.20
C GLY A 215 -26.75 -29.32 22.94
N PRO A 216 -27.65 -29.12 23.92
CA PRO A 216 -28.87 -28.35 23.73
C PRO A 216 -28.58 -26.90 23.34
N LEU A 217 -29.36 -26.40 22.37
CA LEU A 217 -29.29 -25.04 21.85
C LEU A 217 -29.23 -23.99 22.99
N PRO A 218 -28.33 -22.98 22.90
CA PRO A 218 -28.40 -21.85 23.80
C PRO A 218 -29.71 -21.09 23.58
N THR A 219 -30.52 -21.04 24.64
CA THR A 219 -31.73 -20.23 24.72
C THR A 219 -31.35 -18.76 24.54
N GLN A 220 -31.86 -18.12 23.48
CA GLN A 220 -31.67 -16.70 23.24
C GLN A 220 -32.29 -15.88 24.39
N PRO A 221 -31.59 -14.89 24.96
CA PRO A 221 -32.19 -13.97 25.92
C PRO A 221 -33.24 -13.11 25.22
N ALA A 222 -34.43 -13.06 25.83
CA ALA A 222 -35.58 -12.29 25.38
C ALA A 222 -35.21 -10.82 25.09
N ALA A 223 -35.69 -10.33 23.95
CA ALA A 223 -35.57 -8.95 23.53
C ALA A 223 -36.13 -8.00 24.61
N GLN A 224 -35.27 -7.17 25.18
CA GLN A 224 -35.68 -6.05 26.03
C GLN A 224 -36.35 -5.00 25.14
N THR A 225 -37.67 -4.92 25.23
CA THR A 225 -38.48 -3.88 24.61
C THR A 225 -38.21 -2.56 25.34
N LEU A 226 -37.58 -1.59 24.66
CA LEU A 226 -37.37 -0.26 25.21
C LEU A 226 -38.71 0.51 25.28
N PRO A 227 -38.99 1.25 26.36
CA PRO A 227 -40.19 2.07 26.48
C PRO A 227 -40.14 3.27 25.53
N VAL A 228 -41.21 3.45 24.76
CA VAL A 228 -41.46 4.63 23.92
C VAL A 228 -41.75 5.84 24.82
N LEU A 229 -40.93 6.89 24.72
CA LEU A 229 -41.17 8.18 25.36
C LEU A 229 -42.29 8.94 24.63
N PRO A 230 -43.31 9.49 25.34
CA PRO A 230 -44.32 10.33 24.72
C PRO A 230 -43.76 11.71 24.37
N THR A 231 -43.96 12.12 23.11
CA THR A 231 -43.72 13.48 22.64
C THR A 231 -44.80 14.40 23.20
N SER A 232 -44.44 15.30 24.12
CA SER A 232 -45.30 16.41 24.52
C SER A 232 -45.35 17.43 23.38
N ALA A 233 -46.54 17.64 22.84
CA ALA A 233 -46.89 18.81 22.06
C ALA A 233 -47.13 19.98 23.01
N GLU A 234 -46.47 21.11 22.78
CA GLU A 234 -46.80 22.38 23.42
C GLU A 234 -47.29 23.36 22.34
N THR A 235 -48.24 24.18 22.77
CA THR A 235 -49.15 25.05 21.98
C THR A 235 -48.52 26.39 21.67
#